data_AF-A0A957KPQ2-F1
#
_entry.id   AF-A0A957KPQ2-F1
#
_cell.length_a   1.000
_cell.length_b   1.000
_cell.length_c   1.000
_cell.angle_alpha   90.00
_cell.angle_beta   90.00
_cell.angle_gamma   90.00
#
_symmetry.space_group_name_H-M   'P 1'
#
loop_
_entity.id
_entity.type
_entity.pdbx_description
1 polymer ?
#
loop_
_entity_poly.entity_id
_entity_poly.type
_entity_poly.pdbx_seq_one_letter_code
_entity_poly.pdbx_strand_id
1 'polypeptide(L)'
;MNSRLLFLIIGAVAAWIIAFNTGRDLAFSIAYLLSGVIVLSYGWAWNSVRGVTARRRTRSRRSQVGQYVEEQFEVTNRTFLPKLWLEIDDFSTLPWHSASRVVSAVRRNGTQRWLVKTLCTQRGRFRLGPV
;
A
#
# COMPACT_ATOMS: atom_id res chain seq x y z
N MET A 1 9.59 -2.24 -16.23
CA MET A 1 9.10 -3.61 -16.02
C MET A 1 10.11 -4.32 -15.13
N ASN A 2 9.74 -4.76 -13.92
CA ASN A 2 10.70 -5.37 -13.00
C ASN A 2 11.35 -6.62 -13.64
N SER A 3 12.67 -6.71 -13.65
CA SER A 3 13.44 -7.85 -14.20
C SER A 3 12.96 -9.19 -13.66
N ARG A 4 12.60 -9.23 -12.37
CA ARG A 4 12.03 -10.41 -11.69
C ARG A 4 10.73 -10.91 -12.32
N LEU A 5 9.88 -10.00 -12.79
CA LEU A 5 8.59 -10.33 -13.39
C LEU A 5 8.78 -10.93 -14.79
N LEU A 6 9.76 -10.40 -15.55
CA LEU A 6 10.17 -10.97 -16.84
C LEU A 6 10.69 -12.40 -16.68
N PHE A 7 11.57 -12.66 -15.69
CA PHE A 7 12.05 -14.01 -15.42
C PHE A 7 10.91 -15.00 -15.08
N LEU A 8 9.93 -14.58 -14.28
CA LEU A 8 8.78 -15.42 -13.95
C LEU A 8 7.89 -15.74 -15.15
N ILE A 9 7.64 -14.74 -16.02
CA ILE A 9 6.87 -14.94 -17.25
C ILE A 9 7.61 -15.88 -18.21
N ILE A 10 8.92 -15.67 -18.40
CA ILE A 10 9.75 -16.51 -19.26
C ILE A 10 9.78 -17.95 -18.74
N GLY A 11 9.93 -18.14 -17.43
CA GLY A 11 9.88 -19.46 -16.80
C GLY A 11 8.52 -20.17 -16.99
N ALA A 12 7.42 -19.43 -16.86
CA ALA A 12 6.08 -19.98 -17.11
C ALA A 12 5.89 -20.36 -18.59
N VAL A 13 6.36 -19.53 -19.52
CA VAL A 13 6.31 -19.82 -20.97
C VAL A 13 7.17 -21.03 -21.31
N ALA A 14 8.38 -21.13 -20.77
CA ALA A 14 9.24 -22.30 -20.95
C ALA A 14 8.59 -23.59 -20.41
N ALA A 15 7.91 -23.51 -19.25
CA ALA A 15 7.17 -24.66 -18.70
C ALA A 15 6.03 -25.10 -19.63
N TRP A 16 5.29 -24.16 -20.24
CA TRP A 16 4.27 -24.47 -21.24
C TRP A 16 4.87 -25.10 -22.50
N ILE A 17 6.00 -24.59 -23.00
CA ILE A 17 6.70 -25.15 -24.16
C ILE A 17 7.14 -26.59 -23.87
N ILE A 18 7.70 -26.86 -22.70
CA ILE A 18 8.12 -28.21 -22.28
C ILE A 18 6.91 -29.14 -22.12
N ALA A 19 5.79 -28.65 -21.59
CA ALA A 19 4.56 -29.43 -21.44
C ALA A 19 3.99 -29.85 -22.80
N PHE A 20 3.89 -28.93 -23.76
CA PHE A 20 3.44 -29.22 -25.12
C PHE A 20 4.38 -30.17 -25.87
N ASN A 21 5.69 -30.08 -25.63
CA ASN A 21 6.67 -30.94 -26.31
C ASN A 21 6.74 -32.36 -25.71
N THR A 22 6.58 -32.49 -24.38
CA THR A 22 6.79 -33.75 -23.66
C THR A 22 5.51 -34.59 -23.54
N GLY A 23 4.32 -33.96 -23.54
CA GLY A 23 3.03 -34.67 -23.45
C GLY A 23 2.77 -35.41 -22.12
N ARG A 24 3.59 -35.20 -21.08
CA ARG A 24 3.41 -35.79 -19.74
C ARG A 24 2.50 -34.92 -18.87
N ASP A 25 1.58 -35.56 -18.15
CA ASP A 25 0.63 -34.89 -17.23
C ASP A 25 1.32 -34.05 -16.15
N LEU A 26 2.49 -34.49 -15.68
CA LEU A 26 3.29 -33.76 -14.70
C LEU A 26 3.74 -32.38 -15.21
N ALA A 27 4.11 -32.27 -16.49
CA ALA A 27 4.56 -31.01 -17.07
C ALA A 27 3.40 -30.02 -17.19
N PHE A 28 2.21 -30.49 -17.56
CA PHE A 28 1.00 -29.68 -17.57
C PHE A 28 0.61 -29.21 -16.17
N SER A 29 0.69 -30.07 -15.16
CA SER A 29 0.38 -29.70 -13.77
C SER A 29 1.28 -28.59 -13.26
N ILE A 30 2.58 -28.63 -13.55
CA ILE A 30 3.54 -27.57 -13.19
C ILE A 30 3.20 -26.27 -13.94
N ALA A 31 2.90 -26.34 -15.24
CA ALA A 31 2.54 -25.17 -16.04
C ALA A 31 1.25 -24.49 -15.53
N TYR A 32 0.22 -25.28 -15.19
CA TYR A 32 -1.02 -24.79 -14.59
C TYR A 32 -0.78 -24.17 -13.20
N LEU A 33 0.05 -24.81 -12.37
CA LEU A 33 0.36 -24.30 -11.04
C LEU A 33 1.12 -22.98 -11.12
N LEU A 34 2.16 -22.90 -11.95
CA LEU A 34 2.93 -21.66 -12.15
C LEU A 34 2.07 -20.52 -12.70
N SER A 35 1.28 -20.80 -13.74
CA SER A 35 0.38 -19.79 -14.32
C SER A 35 -0.69 -19.33 -13.33
N GLY A 36 -1.32 -20.26 -12.60
CA GLY A 36 -2.31 -19.96 -11.57
C GLY A 36 -1.75 -19.08 -10.47
N VAL A 37 -0.55 -19.39 -9.95
CA VAL A 37 0.12 -18.58 -8.92
C VAL A 37 0.42 -17.18 -9.43
N ILE A 38 0.90 -17.03 -10.67
CA ILE A 38 1.19 -15.71 -11.27
C ILE A 38 -0.10 -14.88 -11.39
N VAL A 39 -1.18 -15.46 -11.92
CA VAL A 39 -2.46 -14.76 -12.11
C VAL A 39 -3.06 -14.36 -10.76
N LEU A 40 -3.08 -15.27 -9.79
CA LEU A 40 -3.59 -14.99 -8.45
C LEU A 40 -2.75 -13.91 -7.74
N SER A 41 -1.42 -14.00 -7.79
CA SER A 41 -0.53 -13.02 -7.19
C SER A 41 -0.69 -11.64 -7.84
N TYR A 42 -0.78 -11.60 -9.18
CA TYR A 42 -1.02 -10.34 -9.90
C TYR A 42 -2.36 -9.73 -9.55
N GLY A 43 -3.44 -10.54 -9.55
CA GLY A 43 -4.76 -10.10 -9.12
C GLY A 43 -4.76 -9.59 -7.68
N TRP A 44 -4.05 -10.26 -6.79
CA TRP A 44 -3.91 -9.85 -5.39
C TRP A 44 -3.15 -8.53 -5.24
N ALA A 45 -1.99 -8.38 -5.89
CA ALA A 45 -1.18 -7.17 -5.83
C ALA A 45 -1.91 -5.96 -6.44
N TRP A 46 -2.51 -6.16 -7.61
CA TRP A 46 -3.33 -5.15 -8.27
C TRP A 46 -4.52 -4.73 -7.42
N ASN A 47 -5.19 -5.69 -6.80
CA ASN A 47 -6.27 -5.38 -5.88
C ASN A 47 -5.74 -4.62 -4.67
N SER A 48 -4.62 -5.04 -4.08
CA SER A 48 -4.04 -4.47 -2.86
C SER A 48 -3.73 -2.97 -2.96
N VAL A 49 -3.24 -2.49 -4.11
CA VAL A 49 -2.93 -1.07 -4.30
C VAL A 49 -4.14 -0.24 -4.74
N ARG A 50 -5.14 -0.86 -5.37
CA ARG A 50 -6.33 -0.13 -5.86
C ARG A 50 -7.26 0.32 -4.74
N GLY A 51 -7.93 1.45 -4.96
CA GLY A 51 -9.09 1.89 -4.19
C GLY A 51 -8.79 2.40 -2.78
N VAL A 52 -7.52 2.64 -2.47
CA VAL A 52 -7.11 3.31 -1.23
C VAL A 52 -7.16 4.81 -1.46
N THR A 53 -7.84 5.53 -0.58
CA THR A 53 -7.81 6.99 -0.56
C THR A 53 -7.42 7.45 0.83
N ALA A 54 -6.30 8.15 0.94
CA ALA A 54 -5.89 8.83 2.15
C ALA A 54 -6.28 10.31 2.06
N ARG A 55 -6.86 10.85 3.14
CA ARG A 55 -7.20 12.27 3.29
C ARG A 55 -6.57 12.78 4.58
N ARG A 56 -5.90 13.92 4.51
CA ARG A 56 -5.39 14.66 5.67
C ARG A 56 -6.28 15.87 5.91
N ARG A 57 -6.76 16.05 7.14
CA ARG A 57 -7.45 17.26 7.60
C ARG A 57 -6.66 17.88 8.73
N THR A 58 -6.14 19.08 8.52
CA THR A 58 -5.45 19.86 9.55
C THR A 58 -6.42 20.90 10.11
N ARG A 59 -6.57 20.96 11.43
CA ARG A 59 -7.52 21.89 12.08
C ARG A 59 -7.11 23.36 11.92
N SER A 60 -5.81 23.64 11.90
CA SER A 60 -5.26 24.97 11.64
C SER A 60 -3.98 24.90 10.84
N ARG A 61 -3.88 25.71 9.77
CA ARG A 61 -2.65 25.84 8.96
C ARG A 61 -1.55 26.68 9.65
N ARG A 62 -1.88 27.33 10.77
CA ARG A 62 -0.96 28.15 11.56
C ARG A 62 -1.08 27.78 13.02
N SER A 63 0.05 27.53 13.66
CA SER A 63 0.15 27.27 15.09
C SER A 63 1.30 28.08 15.67
N GLN A 64 1.22 28.40 16.96
CA GLN A 64 2.29 29.08 17.68
C GLN A 64 3.21 28.07 18.36
N VAL A 65 4.45 28.50 18.63
CA VAL A 65 5.39 27.71 19.42
C VAL A 65 4.81 27.48 20.82
N GLY A 66 4.88 26.25 21.31
CA GLY A 66 4.25 25.84 22.57
C GLY A 66 2.80 25.36 22.44
N GLN A 67 2.17 25.48 21.27
CA GLN A 67 0.85 24.90 21.01
C GLN A 67 0.96 23.56 20.28
N TYR A 68 -0.08 22.74 20.44
CA TYR A 68 -0.22 21.48 19.70
C TYR A 68 -0.89 21.71 18.35
N VAL A 69 -0.28 21.19 17.30
CA VAL A 69 -0.92 21.04 15.99
C VAL A 69 -1.68 19.73 15.99
N GLU A 70 -2.99 19.81 15.71
CA GLU A 70 -3.87 18.67 15.56
C GLU A 70 -4.10 18.35 14.08
N GLU A 71 -3.75 17.12 13.71
CA GLU A 71 -3.95 16.59 12.37
C GLU A 71 -4.78 15.32 12.41
N GLN A 72 -5.81 15.28 11.59
CA GLN A 72 -6.68 14.12 11.46
C GLN A 72 -6.39 13.44 10.12
N PHE A 73 -5.93 12.21 10.20
CA PHE A 73 -5.77 11.35 9.03
C PHE A 73 -7.01 10.49 8.88
N GLU A 74 -7.50 10.38 7.65
CA GLU A 74 -8.66 9.60 7.26
C GLU A 74 -8.28 8.68 6.10
N VAL A 75 -8.32 7.38 6.34
CA VAL A 75 -8.02 6.37 5.32
C VAL A 75 -9.30 5.64 5.02
N THR A 76 -9.73 5.73 3.77
CA THR A 76 -10.91 5.03 3.28
C THR A 76 -10.50 3.98 2.27
N ASN A 77 -10.88 2.72 2.54
CA ASN A 77 -10.80 1.66 1.55
C ASN A 77 -12.12 1.60 0.76
N ARG A 78 -12.13 2.06 -0.49
CA ARG A 78 -13.31 2.01 -1.37
C ARG A 78 -13.49 0.65 -2.07
N THR A 79 -12.59 -0.29 -1.83
CA THR A 79 -12.58 -1.60 -2.51
C THR A 79 -13.40 -2.63 -1.75
N PHE A 80 -13.91 -3.63 -2.46
CA PHE A 80 -14.66 -4.75 -1.87
C PHE A 80 -13.80 -5.60 -0.93
N LEU A 81 -12.53 -5.80 -1.29
CA LEU A 81 -11.59 -6.61 -0.51
C LEU A 81 -11.01 -5.81 0.67
N PRO A 82 -10.95 -6.42 1.87
CA PRO A 82 -10.33 -5.78 3.02
C PRO A 82 -8.82 -5.61 2.80
N LYS A 83 -8.26 -4.46 3.17
CA LYS A 83 -6.80 -4.27 3.20
C LYS A 83 -6.30 -4.72 4.55
N LEU A 84 -5.49 -5.77 4.55
CA LEU A 84 -4.95 -6.36 5.78
C LEU A 84 -3.87 -5.48 6.40
N TRP A 85 -3.01 -4.89 5.56
CA TRP A 85 -1.88 -4.08 5.99
C TRP A 85 -1.76 -2.85 5.10
N LEU A 86 -1.86 -1.67 5.71
CA LEU A 86 -1.64 -0.41 5.01
C LEU A 86 -0.73 0.47 5.86
N GLU A 87 0.46 0.71 5.35
CA GLU A 87 1.43 1.61 5.94
C GLU A 87 1.31 2.97 5.26
N ILE A 88 1.30 4.02 6.07
CA ILE A 88 1.22 5.40 5.60
C ILE A 88 2.46 6.07 6.11
N ASP A 89 3.32 6.45 5.18
CA ASP A 89 4.53 7.21 5.45
C ASP A 89 4.26 8.69 5.24
N ASP A 90 4.38 9.49 6.31
CA ASP A 90 4.32 10.95 6.20
C ASP A 90 5.72 11.52 5.97
N PHE A 91 5.92 12.16 4.82
CA PHE A 91 7.17 12.88 4.49
C PHE A 91 7.17 14.32 5.02
N SER A 92 6.68 14.53 6.24
CA SER A 92 6.62 15.85 6.87
C SER A 92 7.98 16.27 7.43
N THR A 93 8.32 17.55 7.28
CA THR A 93 9.57 18.12 7.82
C THR A 93 9.42 18.65 9.25
N LEU A 94 8.28 18.40 9.93
CA LEU A 94 8.12 18.85 11.31
C LEU A 94 9.03 18.04 12.26
N PRO A 95 9.79 18.72 13.15
CA PRO A 95 10.53 18.04 14.21
C PRO A 95 9.58 17.28 15.14
N TRP A 96 9.95 16.05 15.50
CA TRP A 96 9.19 15.20 16.44
C TRP A 96 7.77 14.82 15.97
N HIS A 97 7.57 14.81 14.65
CA HIS A 97 6.30 14.45 14.03
C HIS A 97 6.29 12.98 13.60
N SER A 98 5.75 12.11 14.44
CA SER A 98 5.53 10.70 14.13
C SER A 98 4.07 10.47 13.74
N ALA A 99 3.72 10.81 12.49
CA ALA A 99 2.40 10.53 11.94
C ALA A 99 2.30 9.18 11.21
N SER A 100 3.43 8.55 10.89
CA SER A 100 3.46 7.24 10.25
C SER A 100 2.78 6.21 11.14
N ARG A 101 1.74 5.58 10.62
CA ARG A 101 0.96 4.59 11.36
C ARG A 101 0.55 3.45 10.44
N VAL A 102 0.83 2.23 10.92
CA VAL A 102 0.30 1.02 10.30
C VAL A 102 -1.17 0.91 10.66
N VAL A 103 -2.03 0.91 9.65
CA VAL A 103 -3.45 0.63 9.80
C VAL A 103 -3.72 -0.80 9.35
N SER A 104 -4.03 -1.66 10.32
CA SER A 104 -4.40 -3.05 10.06
C SER A 104 -5.91 -3.20 9.82
N ALA A 105 -6.28 -4.09 8.90
CA ALA A 105 -7.64 -4.61 8.71
C ALA A 105 -8.72 -3.55 8.40
N VAL A 106 -8.48 -2.67 7.41
CA VAL A 106 -9.52 -1.74 6.92
C VAL A 106 -10.55 -2.53 6.09
N ARG A 107 -11.72 -2.76 6.70
CA ARG A 107 -12.86 -3.47 6.10
C ARG A 107 -13.39 -2.74 4.86
N ARG A 108 -14.20 -3.41 4.04
CA ARG A 108 -14.88 -2.84 2.88
C ARG A 108 -15.61 -1.54 3.26
N ASN A 109 -15.33 -0.45 2.54
CA ASN A 109 -15.86 0.89 2.80
C ASN A 109 -15.58 1.41 4.23
N GLY A 110 -14.65 0.76 4.94
CA GLY A 110 -14.20 1.14 6.26
C GLY A 110 -13.38 2.41 6.16
N THR A 111 -13.64 3.32 7.09
CA THR A 111 -12.89 4.56 7.22
C THR A 111 -12.20 4.55 8.57
N GLN A 112 -10.88 4.45 8.56
CA GLN A 112 -10.09 4.58 9.78
C GLN A 112 -9.67 6.02 9.94
N ARG A 113 -9.93 6.59 11.13
CA ARG A 113 -9.54 7.95 11.47
C ARG A 113 -8.69 7.93 12.72
N TRP A 114 -7.56 8.61 12.70
CA TRP A 114 -6.77 8.86 13.90
C TRP A 114 -6.32 10.31 13.92
N LEU A 115 -6.13 10.81 15.14
CA LEU A 115 -5.70 12.18 15.39
C LEU A 115 -4.25 12.13 15.90
N VAL A 116 -3.37 12.86 15.22
CA VAL A 116 -1.98 13.04 15.59
C VAL A 116 -1.85 14.44 16.19
N LYS A 117 -1.31 14.52 17.40
CA LYS A 117 -0.99 15.79 18.07
C LYS A 117 0.52 15.95 18.09
N THR A 118 1.02 17.02 17.49
CA THR A 118 2.45 17.32 17.47
C THR A 118 2.70 18.65 18.16
N LEU A 119 3.64 18.66 19.11
CA LEU A 119 4.02 19.88 19.81
C LEU A 119 4.87 20.78 18.89
N CYS A 120 4.47 22.05 18.74
CA CYS A 120 5.28 23.03 18.01
C CYS A 120 6.46 23.48 18.86
N THR A 121 7.62 22.88 18.64
CA THR A 121 8.85 23.17 19.41
C THR A 121 9.66 24.34 18.84
N GLN A 122 9.58 24.57 17.52
CA GLN A 122 10.39 25.58 16.84
C GLN A 122 9.53 26.48 15.96
N ARG A 123 9.91 27.75 15.87
CA ARG A 123 9.30 28.72 14.95
C ARG A 123 9.91 28.53 13.56
N GLY A 124 9.08 28.38 12.54
CA GLY A 124 9.56 28.22 11.17
C GLY A 124 8.44 27.92 10.18
N ARG A 125 8.82 27.72 8.92
CA ARG A 125 7.94 27.15 7.90
C ARG A 125 8.31 25.69 7.73
N PHE A 126 7.38 24.80 8.04
CA PHE A 126 7.55 23.36 7.84
C PHE A 126 6.60 22.88 6.77
N ARG A 127 7.04 21.93 5.95
CA ARG A 127 6.22 21.31 4.92
C ARG A 127 5.55 20.07 5.52
N LEU A 128 4.23 20.08 5.51
CA LEU A 128 3.43 18.88 5.74
C LEU A 128 3.54 18.05 4.47
N GLY A 129 4.06 16.82 4.58
CA GLY A 129 4.30 15.93 3.45
C GLY A 129 3.01 15.62 2.68
N PRO A 130 3.09 15.32 1.38
CA PRO A 130 1.97 14.72 0.66
C PRO A 130 1.65 13.35 1.29
N VAL A 131 0.35 13.01 1.30
CA VAL A 131 -0.13 11.65 1.54
C VAL A 131 0.02 10.79 0.29
#